data_AF-A0A8T4IQW0-F1
#
_entry.id   AF-A0A8T4IQW0-F1
#
_cell.length_a   1.000
_cell.length_b   1.000
_cell.length_c   1.000
_cell.angle_alpha   90.00
_cell.angle_beta   90.00
_cell.angle_gamma   90.00
#
_symmetry.space_group_name_H-M   'P 1'
#
loop_
_entity.id
_entity.type
_entity.pdbx_description
1 polymer ?
#
loop_
_entity_poly.entity_id
_entity_poly.type
_entity_poly.pdbx_seq_one_letter_code
_entity_poly.pdbx_strand_id
1 'polypeptide(L)'
;MGSSAPVPWGMRRMRPLRNGPLSPWRYAGIDRGTQTGRWVGEDGKARPVELGKHGTSVNTYPSTQVGKDGKVDTDTGQDAEQD
;
A
#
# COMPACT_ATOMS: atom_id res chain seq x y z
N MET A 1 7.82 -34.38 -15.33
CA MET A 1 8.00 -34.12 -13.88
C MET A 1 8.26 -32.64 -13.70
N GLY A 2 7.36 -31.90 -13.04
CA GLY A 2 7.52 -30.46 -12.82
C GLY A 2 8.36 -30.18 -11.58
N SER A 3 9.40 -29.36 -11.71
CA SER A 3 10.23 -28.91 -10.59
C SER A 3 9.45 -27.95 -9.70
N SER A 4 9.15 -28.36 -8.46
CA SER A 4 8.63 -27.44 -7.44
C SER A 4 9.78 -26.62 -6.86
N ALA A 5 9.81 -25.32 -7.15
CA ALA A 5 10.78 -24.42 -6.55
C ALA A 5 10.47 -24.23 -5.06
N PRO A 6 11.49 -24.19 -4.18
CA PRO A 6 11.27 -23.93 -2.76
C PRO A 6 10.71 -22.53 -2.56
N VAL A 7 9.73 -22.41 -1.65
CA VAL A 7 9.12 -21.11 -1.32
C VAL A 7 10.21 -20.14 -0.84
N PRO A 8 10.36 -18.95 -1.47
CA PRO A 8 11.38 -17.98 -1.10
C PRO A 8 11.31 -17.60 0.37
N TRP A 9 12.48 -17.42 0.98
CA TRP A 9 12.63 -17.09 2.41
C TRP A 9 11.75 -15.91 2.86
N GLY A 10 11.68 -14.84 2.05
CA GLY A 10 10.85 -13.67 2.35
C GLY A 10 9.35 -13.96 2.36
N MET A 11 8.88 -14.84 1.48
CA MET A 11 7.46 -15.16 1.34
C MET A 11 6.92 -15.95 2.55
N ARG A 12 7.78 -16.75 3.18
CA ARG A 12 7.47 -17.45 4.44
C ARG A 12 7.34 -16.50 5.64
N ARG A 13 7.90 -15.29 5.55
CA ARG A 13 7.96 -14.30 6.63
C ARG A 13 7.01 -13.12 6.42
N MET A 14 6.40 -13.00 5.23
CA MET A 14 5.34 -12.03 5.02
C MET A 14 4.15 -12.33 5.96
N ARG A 15 3.67 -11.26 6.58
CA ARG A 15 2.40 -11.22 7.30
C ARG A 15 1.54 -10.16 6.64
N PRO A 16 0.22 -10.33 6.58
CA PRO A 16 -0.66 -9.27 6.14
C PRO A 16 -0.37 -8.00 6.94
N LEU A 17 -0.12 -6.89 6.25
CA LEU A 17 -0.06 -5.59 6.88
C LEU A 17 -1.46 -5.30 7.44
N ARG A 18 -1.62 -5.38 8.77
CA ARG A 18 -2.89 -5.12 9.43
C ARG A 18 -3.04 -3.62 9.65
N ASN A 19 -3.41 -2.90 8.60
CA ASN A 19 -3.79 -1.50 8.69
C ASN A 19 -5.30 -1.41 9.00
N GLY A 20 -5.63 -1.42 10.29
CA GLY A 20 -6.98 -1.12 10.76
C GLY A 20 -8.04 -2.22 10.50
N PRO A 21 -9.33 -1.87 10.71
CA PRO A 21 -10.44 -2.78 10.43
C PRO A 21 -10.52 -3.11 8.94
N LEU A 22 -11.01 -4.32 8.62
CA LEU A 22 -11.22 -4.73 7.24
C LEU A 22 -12.19 -3.75 6.57
N SER A 23 -11.85 -3.32 5.36
CA SER A 23 -12.78 -2.54 4.55
C SER A 23 -14.06 -3.35 4.29
N PRO A 24 -15.26 -2.75 4.44
CA PRO A 24 -16.51 -3.40 4.04
C PRO A 24 -16.64 -3.54 2.52
N TRP A 25 -15.71 -2.95 1.76
CA TRP A 25 -15.70 -2.96 0.30
C TRP A 25 -14.67 -3.93 -0.26
N ARG A 26 -15.09 -4.77 -1.23
CA ARG A 26 -14.23 -5.68 -1.99
C ARG A 26 -14.01 -5.16 -3.41
N TYR A 27 -12.77 -5.21 -3.88
CA TYR A 27 -12.44 -4.84 -5.26
C TYR A 27 -12.99 -5.86 -6.27
N ALA A 28 -13.67 -5.38 -7.31
CA ALA A 28 -14.33 -6.19 -8.34
C ALA A 28 -13.77 -5.95 -9.76
N GLY A 29 -12.66 -5.22 -9.88
CA GLY A 29 -12.00 -4.93 -11.15
C GLY A 29 -12.23 -3.50 -11.64
N ILE A 30 -11.91 -3.26 -12.92
CA ILE A 30 -12.03 -1.94 -13.57
C ILE A 30 -13.28 -1.92 -14.46
N ASP A 31 -14.00 -0.81 -14.48
CA ASP A 31 -15.02 -0.53 -15.50
C ASP A 31 -14.37 -0.11 -16.82
N ARG A 32 -14.74 -0.75 -17.94
CA ARG A 32 -14.07 -0.51 -19.22
C ARG A 32 -14.42 0.85 -19.85
N GLY A 33 -15.60 1.41 -19.56
CA GLY A 33 -16.04 2.67 -20.14
C GLY A 33 -15.47 3.87 -19.40
N THR A 34 -15.51 3.82 -18.06
CA THR A 34 -15.04 4.94 -17.21
C THR A 34 -13.59 4.81 -16.79
N GLN A 35 -12.98 3.63 -16.96
CA GLN A 35 -11.64 3.30 -16.43
C GLN A 35 -11.53 3.50 -14.92
N THR A 36 -12.64 3.40 -14.19
CA THR A 36 -12.66 3.53 -12.72
C THR A 36 -12.75 2.17 -12.04
N GLY A 37 -12.23 2.09 -10.81
CA GLY A 37 -12.35 0.90 -9.99
C GLY A 37 -13.80 0.64 -9.58
N ARG A 38 -14.22 -0.63 -9.68
CA ARG A 38 -15.51 -1.11 -9.19
C ARG A 38 -15.33 -1.83 -7.86
N TRP A 39 -16.19 -1.52 -6.91
CA TRP A 39 -16.16 -2.06 -5.55
C TRP A 39 -17.53 -2.60 -5.17
N VAL A 40 -17.56 -3.70 -4.42
CA VAL A 40 -18.79 -4.36 -3.96
C VAL A 40 -18.85 -4.28 -2.44
N GLY A 41 -19.95 -3.73 -1.93
CA GLY A 41 -20.23 -3.62 -0.50
C GLY A 41 -21.05 -4.81 0.00
N GLU A 42 -21.53 -4.71 1.24
CA GLU A 42 -22.35 -5.76 1.86
C GLU A 42 -23.66 -6.05 1.10
N ASP A 43 -24.19 -5.06 0.36
CA ASP A 43 -25.39 -5.19 -0.45
C ASP A 43 -25.18 -5.92 -1.79
N GLY A 44 -23.95 -6.34 -2.09
CA GLY A 44 -23.59 -7.05 -3.32
C GLY A 44 -23.62 -6.20 -4.59
N LYS A 45 -23.92 -4.90 -4.50
CA LYS A 45 -24.00 -4.02 -5.67
C LYS A 45 -22.66 -3.36 -5.94
N ALA A 46 -22.21 -3.42 -7.20
CA ALA A 46 -20.99 -2.75 -7.62
C ALA A 46 -21.23 -1.24 -7.73
N ARG A 47 -20.40 -0.43 -7.07
CA ARG A 47 -20.39 1.03 -7.17
C ARG A 47 -18.97 1.56 -7.30
N PRO A 48 -18.76 2.71 -7.95
CA PRO A 48 -17.57 3.52 -7.69
C PRO A 48 -17.57 3.88 -6.20
N VAL A 49 -16.46 3.65 -5.52
CA VAL A 49 -16.32 3.95 -4.10
C VAL A 49 -15.21 4.98 -3.94
N GLU A 50 -15.56 6.10 -3.31
CA GLU A 50 -14.59 6.99 -2.68
C GLU A 50 -14.06 6.26 -1.44
N LEU A 51 -12.83 5.75 -1.52
CA LEU A 51 -12.16 5.03 -0.42
C LEU A 51 -11.65 5.96 0.68
N GLY A 52 -12.17 7.19 0.74
CA GLY A 52 -11.64 8.29 1.53
C GLY A 52 -10.35 8.85 0.91
N LYS A 53 -9.80 9.90 1.54
CA LYS A 53 -8.43 10.32 1.23
C LYS A 53 -7.52 9.12 1.52
N HIS A 54 -6.72 8.70 0.55
CA HIS A 54 -5.56 7.85 0.83
C HIS A 54 -4.83 8.46 2.02
N GLY A 55 -4.57 7.66 3.07
CA GLY A 55 -3.80 8.14 4.21
C GLY A 55 -2.54 8.80 3.67
N THR A 56 -2.44 10.11 3.84
CA THR A 56 -1.23 10.86 3.51
C THR A 56 -0.12 10.13 4.23
N SER A 57 0.89 9.68 3.49
CA SER A 57 2.07 9.05 4.09
C SER A 57 2.86 10.13 4.82
N VAL A 58 2.29 10.71 5.87
CA VAL A 58 2.96 11.66 6.72
C VAL A 58 3.94 10.85 7.57
N ASN A 59 5.22 11.16 7.45
CA ASN A 59 6.29 10.65 8.31
C ASN A 59 6.57 9.13 8.28
N THR A 60 6.18 8.38 7.25
CA THR A 60 6.69 7.00 7.08
C THR A 60 8.01 7.03 6.30
N TYR A 61 9.06 7.56 6.93
CA TYR A 61 10.41 7.57 6.36
C TYR A 61 11.34 6.69 7.21
N PRO A 62 11.85 5.57 6.66
CA PRO A 62 13.02 4.94 7.25
C PRO A 62 14.24 5.86 7.07
N SER A 63 15.07 6.01 8.11
CA SER A 63 16.31 6.81 8.06
C SER A 63 17.33 6.14 7.13
N THR A 64 17.20 6.38 5.84
CA THR A 64 18.09 5.84 4.80
C THR A 64 19.19 6.82 4.42
N GLN A 65 19.17 8.03 4.97
CA GLN A 65 20.19 9.04 4.73
C GLN A 65 21.44 8.68 5.51
N VAL A 66 22.48 8.31 4.76
CA VAL A 66 23.81 8.05 5.28
C VAL A 66 24.75 9.04 4.61
N GLY A 67 25.39 9.89 5.42
CA GLY A 67 26.37 10.86 4.98
C GLY A 67 27.60 10.18 4.36
N LYS A 68 28.46 10.98 3.72
CA LYS A 68 29.71 10.48 3.10
C LYS A 68 30.67 9.85 4.12
N ASP A 69 30.46 10.13 5.40
CA ASP A 69 31.16 9.58 6.55
C ASP A 69 30.54 8.26 7.09
N GLY A 70 29.48 7.76 6.45
CA GLY A 70 28.79 6.55 6.86
C GLY A 70 27.88 6.73 8.08
N LYS A 71 27.61 7.96 8.52
CA LYS A 71 26.73 8.25 9.66
C LYS A 71 25.34 8.65 9.19
N VAL A 72 24.33 8.43 10.03
CA VAL A 72 22.97 8.88 9.73
C VAL A 72 22.99 10.40 9.68
N ASP A 73 22.71 10.94 8.49
CA ASP A 73 22.61 12.37 8.28
C ASP A 73 21.18 12.83 8.61
N THR A 74 21.08 13.83 9.48
CA THR A 74 19.80 14.39 9.92
C THR A 74 19.52 15.73 9.25
N ASP A 75 20.38 16.19 8.32
CA ASP A 75 20.21 17.48 7.67
C ASP A 75 18.88 17.53 6.88
N THR A 76 17.97 18.25 7.53
CA THR A 76 16.54 18.34 7.29
C THR A 76 16.25 18.95 5.92
N GLY A 77 16.04 18.09 4.92
CA GLY A 77 15.64 18.48 3.58
C GLY A 77 14.47 17.65 3.06
N GLN A 78 13.35 17.65 3.79
CA GLN A 78 12.11 17.00 3.35
C GLN A 78 10.91 17.83 3.84
N ASP A 79 10.55 18.89 3.10
CA ASP A 79 9.28 19.57 3.29
C ASP A 79 8.17 18.64 2.76
N ALA A 80 7.55 17.89 3.66
CA ALA A 80 6.46 16.96 3.37
C ALA A 80 5.07 17.58 3.64
N GLU A 81 4.91 18.89 3.38
CA GLU A 81 3.57 19.48 3.33
C GLU A 81 2.91 19.11 1.99
N GLN A 82 1.89 18.25 2.07
CA GLN A 82 0.95 17.99 0.98
C GLN A 82 -0.39 18.64 1.34
N ASP A 83 -0.86 19.58 0.50
CA ASP A 83 -2.18 20.25 0.55
C ASP A 83 -3.36 19.25 0.41
#